data_AF-A0A1V5NCP9-F1
#
_entry.id   AF-A0A1V5NCP9-F1
#
_cell.length_a   1.000
_cell.length_b   1.000
_cell.length_c   1.000
_cell.angle_alpha   90.00
_cell.angle_beta   90.00
_cell.angle_gamma   90.00
#
_symmetry.space_group_name_H-M   'P 1'
#
loop_
_entity.id
_entity.type
_entity.pdbx_description
1 polymer ?
#
loop_
_entity_poly.entity_id
_entity_poly.type
_entity_poly.pdbx_seq_one_letter_code
_entity_poly.pdbx_strand_id
1 'polypeptide(L)'
;MLNSKSKWYSRSAKEDRLLFMAVFLIICASFSTFFLYRQGFLRLGLTDGCAFKRNFGIPCPTCYWTTAINVFVKGGTIKALFIQPAATVSCIILIFVAFFSLLSFILGVNFVFMPPVRLWRFDLIIFFASVLILAGWAVTLLRTLA
;
A
#
# COMPACT_ATOMS: atom_id res chain seq x y z
N MET A 1 1.06 32.17 -23.65
CA MET A 1 0.78 30.98 -22.82
C MET A 1 1.91 29.98 -23.01
N LEU A 2 2.90 30.00 -22.12
CA LEU A 2 4.13 29.22 -22.29
C LEU A 2 3.86 27.73 -22.07
N ASN A 3 3.91 26.97 -23.17
CA ASN A 3 3.96 25.52 -23.20
C ASN A 3 5.36 25.06 -22.75
N SER A 4 5.65 25.24 -21.47
CA SER A 4 6.88 24.77 -20.84
C SER A 4 6.72 23.29 -20.48
N LYS A 5 7.09 22.39 -21.40
CA LYS A 5 7.33 20.98 -21.03
C LYS A 5 8.60 20.95 -20.19
N SER A 6 8.45 20.98 -18.87
CA SER A 6 9.59 20.75 -17.99
C SER A 6 9.98 19.26 -18.07
N LYS A 7 11.27 18.96 -17.86
CA LYS A 7 11.78 17.59 -17.83
C LYS A 7 11.16 16.74 -16.71
N TRP A 8 10.52 17.37 -15.73
CA TRP A 8 10.12 16.75 -14.46
C TRP A 8 8.61 16.68 -14.26
N TYR A 9 7.85 17.55 -14.91
CA TYR A 9 6.40 17.64 -14.74
C TYR A 9 5.69 18.10 -16.02
N SER A 10 4.49 17.57 -16.23
CA SER A 10 3.56 17.98 -17.29
C SER A 10 2.28 18.54 -16.67
N ARG A 11 1.57 19.42 -17.38
CA ARG A 11 0.28 19.95 -16.92
C ARG A 11 -0.76 18.83 -16.91
N SER A 12 -1.52 18.72 -15.81
CA SER A 12 -2.53 17.69 -15.62
C SER A 12 -3.89 18.11 -16.18
N ALA A 13 -4.60 17.19 -16.83
CA ALA A 13 -5.98 17.38 -17.25
C ALA A 13 -6.93 17.36 -16.03
N LYS A 14 -8.12 17.95 -16.14
CA LYS A 14 -9.10 17.94 -15.03
C LYS A 14 -9.52 16.52 -14.63
N GLU A 15 -9.64 15.62 -15.61
CA GLU A 15 -9.96 14.19 -15.40
C GLU A 15 -8.86 13.48 -14.61
N ASP A 16 -7.59 13.71 -14.94
CA ASP A 16 -6.45 13.11 -14.23
C ASP A 16 -6.38 13.55 -12.77
N ARG A 17 -6.67 14.83 -12.50
CA ARG A 17 -6.71 15.38 -11.14
C ARG A 17 -7.76 14.68 -10.27
N LEU A 18 -8.95 14.42 -10.83
CA LEU A 18 -10.00 13.69 -10.12
C LEU A 18 -9.58 12.26 -9.80
N LEU A 19 -8.87 11.59 -10.72
CA LEU A 19 -8.33 10.26 -10.49
C LEU A 19 -7.28 10.25 -9.37
N PHE A 20 -6.35 11.22 -9.35
CA PHE A 20 -5.38 11.33 -8.25
C PHE A 20 -6.04 11.61 -6.90
N MET A 21 -7.10 12.42 -6.87
CA MET A 21 -7.90 12.63 -5.66
C MET A 21 -8.56 11.32 -5.20
N ALA A 22 -9.14 10.54 -6.12
CA ALA A 22 -9.74 9.25 -5.79
C ALA A 22 -8.70 8.26 -5.21
N VAL A 23 -7.52 8.17 -5.83
CA VAL A 23 -6.41 7.33 -5.32
C VAL A 23 -6.02 7.74 -3.90
N PHE A 24 -5.83 9.05 -3.66
CA PHE A 24 -5.51 9.56 -2.33
C PHE A 24 -6.58 9.18 -1.30
N LEU A 25 -7.86 9.39 -1.61
CA LEU A 25 -8.97 9.06 -0.72
C LEU A 25 -9.05 7.56 -0.40
N ILE A 26 -8.83 6.69 -1.39
CA ILE A 26 -8.83 5.23 -1.19
C ILE A 26 -7.71 4.83 -0.22
N ILE A 27 -6.51 5.38 -0.39
CA ILE A 27 -5.37 5.07 0.49
C ILE A 27 -5.65 5.57 1.91
N CYS A 28 -6.11 6.82 2.06
CA CYS A 28 -6.50 7.37 3.36
C CYS A 28 -7.59 6.52 4.04
N ALA A 29 -8.66 6.17 3.32
CA ALA A 29 -9.74 5.34 3.84
C ALA A 29 -9.24 3.97 4.30
N SER A 30 -8.29 3.37 3.56
CA SER A 30 -7.68 2.09 3.92
C SER A 30 -6.93 2.19 5.25
N PHE A 31 -6.06 3.20 5.42
CA PHE A 31 -5.35 3.43 6.68
C PHE A 31 -6.30 3.79 7.83
N SER A 32 -7.30 4.64 7.60
CA SER A 32 -8.32 4.98 8.58
C SER A 32 -9.11 3.77 9.05
N THR A 33 -9.43 2.83 8.15
CA THR A 33 -10.14 1.59 8.50
C THR A 33 -9.30 0.73 9.44
N PHE A 34 -8.01 0.55 9.18
CA PHE A 34 -7.12 -0.18 10.10
C PHE A 34 -6.96 0.53 11.45
N PHE A 35 -6.91 1.85 11.45
CA PHE A 35 -6.86 2.65 12.67
C PHE A 35 -8.15 2.50 13.51
N LEU A 36 -9.33 2.59 12.88
CA LEU A 36 -10.64 2.41 13.52
C LEU A 36 -10.88 0.97 13.99
N TYR A 37 -10.44 -0.02 13.20
CA TYR A 37 -10.41 -1.42 13.62
C TYR A 37 -9.65 -1.59 14.91
N ARG A 38 -8.50 -0.92 15.06
CA ARG A 38 -7.74 -1.04 16.29
C ARG A 38 -8.38 -0.32 17.47
N GLN A 39 -9.02 0.84 17.26
CA GLN A 39 -9.75 1.52 18.34
C GLN A 39 -10.93 0.68 18.87
N GLY A 40 -11.28 -0.43 18.22
CA GLY A 40 -12.34 -1.34 18.64
C GLY A 40 -13.72 -0.88 18.17
N PHE A 41 -13.79 0.21 17.39
CA PHE A 41 -15.02 0.67 16.74
C PHE A 41 -15.45 -0.27 15.62
N LEU A 42 -14.50 -0.93 14.96
CA LEU A 42 -14.78 -1.97 13.97
C LEU A 42 -14.30 -3.32 14.51
N ARG A 43 -15.18 -4.31 14.56
CA ARG A 43 -14.82 -5.72 14.78
C ARG A 43 -14.83 -6.42 13.43
N LEU A 44 -13.71 -6.37 12.70
CA LEU A 44 -13.48 -7.32 11.61
C LEU A 44 -13.40 -8.70 12.29
N GLY A 45 -14.35 -9.61 12.02
CA GLY A 45 -14.50 -10.91 12.67
C GLY A 45 -13.35 -11.92 12.45
N LEU A 46 -12.10 -11.46 12.34
CA LEU A 46 -10.88 -12.26 12.23
C LEU A 46 -10.32 -12.66 13.62
N THR A 47 -11.20 -12.94 14.58
CA THR A 47 -10.79 -13.26 15.97
C THR A 47 -10.28 -14.69 16.13
N ASP A 48 -10.63 -15.62 15.25
CA ASP A 48 -10.30 -17.05 15.39
C ASP A 48 -9.08 -17.47 14.56
N GLY A 49 -7.96 -16.76 14.74
CA GLY A 49 -6.70 -17.12 14.08
C GLY A 49 -6.78 -17.18 12.55
N CYS A 50 -5.69 -17.59 11.90
CA CYS A 50 -5.70 -17.75 10.44
C CYS A 50 -6.29 -19.13 10.10
N ALA A 51 -7.47 -19.16 9.47
CA ALA A 51 -8.11 -20.41 9.02
C ALA A 51 -7.18 -21.25 8.11
N PHE A 52 -6.37 -20.58 7.28
CA PHE A 52 -5.37 -21.24 6.44
C PHE A 52 -4.30 -21.98 7.26
N LYS A 53 -3.76 -21.33 8.30
CA LYS A 53 -2.81 -21.96 9.21
C LYS A 53 -3.42 -23.12 9.97
N ARG A 54 -4.70 -23.01 10.36
CA ARG A 54 -5.44 -24.09 11.03
C ARG A 54 -5.63 -25.31 10.12
N ASN A 55 -5.93 -25.09 8.84
CA ASN A 55 -6.26 -26.17 7.91
C ASN A 55 -5.03 -26.82 7.26
N PHE A 56 -3.98 -26.04 6.98
CA PHE A 56 -2.79 -26.52 6.22
C PHE A 56 -1.51 -26.58 7.05
N GLY A 57 -1.52 -26.13 8.31
CA GLY A 57 -0.33 -26.13 9.18
C GLY A 57 0.73 -25.09 8.81
N ILE A 58 0.60 -24.40 7.67
CA ILE A 58 1.56 -23.41 7.17
C ILE A 58 1.00 -21.98 7.22
N PRO A 59 1.85 -20.95 7.42
CA PRO A 59 1.40 -19.56 7.33
C PRO A 59 0.94 -19.23 5.90
N CYS A 60 -0.16 -18.47 5.76
CA CYS A 60 -0.60 -18.00 4.44
C CYS A 60 0.33 -16.91 3.87
N PRO A 61 0.28 -16.62 2.56
CA PRO A 61 1.09 -15.56 1.92
C PRO A 61 0.91 -14.17 2.56
N THR A 62 -0.25 -13.93 3.17
CA THR A 62 -0.59 -12.67 3.85
C THR A 62 -0.55 -12.79 5.37
N CYS A 63 0.06 -13.84 5.92
CA CYS A 63 0.16 -14.03 7.36
C CYS A 63 0.92 -12.85 7.99
N TYR A 64 0.45 -12.39 9.15
CA TYR A 64 0.99 -11.23 9.89
C TYR A 64 0.91 -9.87 9.19
N TRP A 65 0.27 -9.75 8.02
CA TRP A 65 0.12 -8.46 7.32
C TRP A 65 -0.65 -7.43 8.15
N THR A 66 -1.82 -7.80 8.65
CA THR A 66 -2.64 -6.91 9.48
C THR A 66 -1.91 -6.50 10.76
N THR A 67 -1.17 -7.42 11.37
CA THR A 67 -0.32 -7.15 12.54
C THR A 67 0.80 -6.17 12.21
N ALA A 68 1.50 -6.34 11.09
CA ALA A 68 2.55 -5.44 10.66
C ALA A 68 2.01 -4.03 10.33
N ILE A 69 0.89 -3.94 9.60
CA ILE A 69 0.21 -2.67 9.31
C ILE A 69 -0.18 -1.96 10.61
N ASN A 70 -0.75 -2.69 11.58
CA ASN A 70 -1.14 -2.14 12.87
C ASN A 70 0.05 -1.58 13.65
N VAL A 71 1.20 -2.26 13.62
CA VAL A 71 2.43 -1.78 14.27
C VAL A 71 3.02 -0.59 13.53
N PHE A 72 2.95 -0.59 12.20
CA PHE A 72 3.41 0.50 11.35
C PHE A 72 2.64 1.80 11.62
N VAL A 73 1.30 1.73 11.67
CA VAL A 73 0.43 2.89 11.93
C VAL A 73 0.68 3.50 13.32
N LYS A 74 1.23 2.73 14.27
CA LYS A 74 1.64 3.22 15.59
C LYS A 74 3.01 3.91 15.62
N GLY A 75 3.66 4.08 14.47
CA GLY A 75 5.04 4.59 14.38
C GLY A 75 6.11 3.52 14.62
N GLY A 76 5.73 2.24 14.74
CA GLY A 76 6.64 1.12 14.96
C GLY A 76 7.28 0.58 13.69
N THR A 77 7.79 1.43 12.79
CA THR A 77 8.24 1.03 11.44
C THR A 77 9.25 -0.11 11.45
N ILE A 78 10.25 -0.05 12.33
CA ILE A 78 11.28 -1.10 12.47
C ILE A 78 10.63 -2.41 12.91
N LYS A 79 9.75 -2.36 13.92
CA LYS A 79 9.05 -3.54 14.44
C LYS A 79 8.11 -4.13 13.39
N ALA A 80 7.45 -3.32 12.58
CA ALA A 80 6.64 -3.76 11.46
C ALA A 80 7.48 -4.49 10.40
N LEU A 81 8.67 -3.97 10.08
CA LEU A 81 9.61 -4.60 9.14
C LEU A 81 10.06 -5.98 9.62
N PHE A 82 10.32 -6.10 10.94
CA PHE A 82 10.63 -7.39 11.55
C PHE A 82 9.45 -8.36 11.53
N ILE A 83 8.20 -7.89 11.70
CA ILE A 83 7.03 -8.76 11.65
C ILE A 83 6.77 -9.27 10.23
N GLN A 84 6.60 -8.34 9.28
CA GLN A 84 6.42 -8.67 7.88
C GLN A 84 7.03 -7.58 6.98
N PRO A 85 8.17 -7.86 6.32
CA PRO A 85 8.87 -6.87 5.49
C PRO A 85 7.99 -6.39 4.33
N ALA A 86 7.32 -7.33 3.67
CA ALA A 86 6.44 -7.07 2.53
C ALA A 86 5.34 -6.06 2.87
N ALA A 87 4.61 -6.29 3.97
CA ALA A 87 3.55 -5.39 4.41
C ALA A 87 4.11 -3.99 4.71
N THR A 88 5.26 -3.91 5.37
CA THR A 88 5.90 -2.62 5.71
C THR A 88 6.33 -1.84 4.47
N VAL A 89 6.98 -2.49 3.51
CA VAL A 89 7.37 -1.86 2.24
C VAL A 89 6.13 -1.39 1.49
N SER A 90 5.06 -2.19 1.45
CA SER A 90 3.81 -1.79 0.81
C SER A 90 3.18 -0.55 1.46
N CYS A 91 3.18 -0.45 2.80
CA CYS A 91 2.71 0.74 3.50
C CYS A 91 3.52 1.98 3.15
N ILE A 92 4.85 1.86 3.07
CA ILE A 92 5.74 2.96 2.70
C ILE A 92 5.44 3.43 1.27
N ILE A 93 5.33 2.50 0.33
CA ILE A 93 4.96 2.80 -1.06
C ILE A 93 3.62 3.52 -1.11
N LEU A 94 2.60 3.02 -0.39
CA LEU A 94 1.28 3.64 -0.34
C LEU A 94 1.32 5.07 0.22
N ILE A 95 2.14 5.35 1.23
CA ILE A 95 2.32 6.71 1.76
C ILE A 95 2.92 7.62 0.69
N PHE A 96 3.97 7.19 -0.01
CA PHE A 96 4.55 7.99 -1.10
C PHE A 96 3.53 8.21 -2.22
N VAL A 97 2.78 7.17 -2.60
CA VAL A 97 1.74 7.28 -3.62
C VAL A 97 0.66 8.26 -3.20
N ALA A 98 0.19 8.21 -1.95
CA ALA A 98 -0.79 9.15 -1.43
C ALA A 98 -0.25 10.59 -1.42
N PHE A 99 0.98 10.79 -0.94
CA PHE A 99 1.62 12.10 -0.90
C PHE A 99 1.75 12.73 -2.30
N PHE A 100 2.27 11.98 -3.27
CA PHE A 100 2.41 12.47 -4.64
C PHE A 100 1.07 12.63 -5.36
N SER A 101 0.09 11.76 -5.09
CA SER A 101 -1.27 11.91 -5.64
C SER A 101 -1.94 13.18 -5.14
N LEU A 102 -1.82 13.49 -3.85
CA LEU A 102 -2.32 14.73 -3.28
C LEU A 102 -1.61 15.94 -3.90
N LEU A 103 -0.29 15.87 -4.05
CA LEU A 103 0.50 16.95 -4.65
C LEU A 103 0.11 17.18 -6.11
N SER A 104 -0.09 16.11 -6.90
CA SER A 104 -0.59 16.18 -8.27
C SER A 104 -2.00 16.76 -8.36
N PHE A 105 -2.87 16.44 -7.40
CA PHE A 105 -4.20 17.03 -7.31
C PHE A 105 -4.14 18.55 -7.03
N ILE A 106 -3.40 18.96 -5.99
CA ILE A 106 -3.30 20.37 -5.55
C ILE A 106 -2.62 21.22 -6.63
N LEU A 107 -1.43 20.81 -7.08
CA LEU A 107 -0.63 21.56 -8.05
C LEU A 107 -1.16 21.44 -9.49
N GLY A 108 -1.96 20.40 -9.77
CA GLY A 108 -2.43 20.14 -11.14
C GLY A 108 -1.30 19.77 -12.10
N VAL A 109 -0.28 19.08 -11.60
CA VAL A 109 0.87 18.60 -12.38
C VAL A 109 0.99 17.09 -12.30
N ASN A 110 1.29 16.47 -13.44
CA ASN A 110 1.63 15.06 -13.54
C ASN A 110 3.16 14.94 -13.49
N PHE A 111 3.70 14.24 -12.50
CA PHE A 111 5.13 13.98 -12.42
C PHE A 111 5.54 12.92 -13.44
N VAL A 112 6.75 13.00 -13.99
CA VAL A 112 7.23 12.01 -14.97
C VAL A 112 7.29 10.59 -14.40
N PHE A 113 7.63 10.44 -13.12
CA PHE A 113 7.64 9.16 -12.42
C PHE A 113 6.25 8.65 -12.01
N MET A 114 5.24 9.53 -12.01
CA MET A 114 3.86 9.20 -11.70
C MET A 114 2.98 9.68 -12.86
N PRO A 115 2.99 8.94 -13.99
CA PRO A 115 2.17 9.30 -15.14
C PRO A 115 0.68 9.31 -14.76
N PRO A 116 -0.18 9.94 -15.58
CA PRO A 116 -1.63 9.88 -15.42
C PRO A 116 -2.10 8.47 -15.06
N VAL A 117 -3.01 8.37 -14.10
CA VAL A 117 -3.50 7.07 -13.58
C VAL A 117 -4.02 6.16 -14.70
N ARG A 118 -4.56 6.73 -15.79
CA ARG A 118 -5.02 5.99 -16.99
C ARG A 118 -3.91 5.22 -17.72
N LEU A 119 -2.66 5.68 -17.62
CA LEU A 119 -1.49 5.07 -18.25
C LEU A 119 -0.78 4.06 -17.34
N TRP A 120 -1.30 3.83 -16.13
CA TRP A 120 -0.70 2.87 -15.22
C TRP A 120 -0.80 1.46 -15.79
N ARG A 121 0.35 0.80 -15.90
CA ARG A 121 0.43 -0.59 -16.32
C ARG A 121 0.07 -1.48 -15.14
N PHE A 122 -1.23 -1.72 -14.95
CA PHE A 122 -1.74 -2.56 -13.86
C PHE A 122 -1.10 -3.96 -13.86
N ASP A 123 -0.78 -4.51 -15.03
CA ASP A 123 -0.08 -5.81 -15.13
C ASP A 123 1.28 -5.78 -14.43
N LEU A 124 2.06 -4.71 -14.61
CA LEU A 124 3.34 -4.55 -13.92
C LEU A 124 3.15 -4.33 -12.42
N ILE A 125 2.16 -3.51 -12.03
CA ILE A 125 1.86 -3.24 -10.62
C ILE A 125 1.49 -4.56 -9.91
N ILE A 126 0.62 -5.37 -10.52
CA ILE A 126 0.20 -6.66 -9.99
C ILE A 126 1.37 -7.64 -9.95
N PHE A 127 2.22 -7.66 -10.99
CA PHE A 127 3.41 -8.51 -11.01
C PHE A 127 4.37 -8.16 -9.86
N PHE A 128 4.73 -6.88 -9.70
CA PHE A 128 5.59 -6.42 -8.61
C PHE A 128 4.96 -6.69 -7.24
N ALA A 129 3.67 -6.44 -7.07
CA ALA A 129 2.96 -6.74 -5.83
C ALA A 129 2.99 -8.24 -5.51
N SER A 130 2.80 -9.09 -6.51
CA SER A 130 2.85 -10.56 -6.36
C SER A 130 4.24 -11.03 -5.96
N VAL A 131 5.29 -10.54 -6.63
CA VAL A 131 6.69 -10.84 -6.28
C VAL A 131 7.00 -10.41 -4.84
N LEU A 132 6.53 -9.23 -4.43
CA LEU A 132 6.73 -8.69 -3.09
C LEU A 132 6.01 -9.54 -2.02
N ILE A 133 4.77 -9.96 -2.29
CA ILE A 133 4.01 -10.87 -1.42
C ILE A 133 4.71 -12.22 -1.29
N LEU A 134 5.13 -12.82 -2.40
CA LEU A 134 5.81 -14.11 -2.42
C LEU A 134 7.16 -14.07 -1.70
N ALA A 135 7.94 -13.01 -1.90
CA ALA A 135 9.21 -12.81 -1.19
C ALA A 135 8.98 -12.65 0.33
N GLY A 136 7.97 -11.86 0.74
CA GLY A 136 7.60 -11.74 2.15
C GLY A 136 7.13 -13.06 2.77
N TRP A 137 6.40 -13.86 2.00
CA TRP A 137 5.96 -15.17 2.42
C TRP A 137 7.12 -16.15 2.58
N ALA A 138 8.08 -16.16 1.65
CA ALA A 138 9.29 -16.98 1.76
C ALA A 138 10.07 -16.68 3.06
N VAL A 139 10.19 -15.40 3.43
CA VAL A 139 10.80 -15.02 4.73
C VAL A 139 10.00 -15.55 5.91
N THR A 140 8.67 -15.53 5.83
CA THR A 140 7.80 -16.07 6.90
C THR A 140 7.92 -17.59 7.01
N LEU A 141 7.99 -18.29 5.88
CA LEU A 141 8.22 -19.73 5.83
C LEU A 141 9.56 -20.11 6.43
N LEU A 142 10.65 -19.44 6.02
CA LEU A 142 11.98 -19.70 6.56
C LEU A 142 12.01 -19.52 8.08
N ARG A 143 11.35 -18.50 8.62
CA ARG A 143 11.29 -18.26 10.07
C ARG A 143 10.39 -19.21 10.84
N THR A 144 9.48 -19.90 10.16
CA THR A 144 8.57 -20.87 10.80
C THR A 144 9.07 -22.30 10.69
N LEU A 145 9.99 -22.57 9.74
CA LEU A 145 10.59 -23.88 9.51
C LEU A 145 12.02 -24.01 10.07
N ALA A 146 12.71 -22.91 10.33
CA ALA A 146 13.99 -22.86 11.04
C ALA A 146 13.79 -22.81 12.55
#